data_AF-A0A1R3JXB2-F1
#
_entry.id   AF-A0A1R3JXB2-F1
#
_cell.length_a   1.000
_cell.length_b   1.000
_cell.length_c   1.000
_cell.angle_alpha   90.00
_cell.angle_beta   90.00
_cell.angle_gamma   90.00
#
_symmetry.space_group_name_H-M   'P 1'
#
loop_
_entity.id
_entity.type
_entity.pdbx_description
1 polymer ?
#
loop_
_entity_poly.entity_id
_entity_poly.type
_entity_poly.pdbx_seq_one_letter_code
_entity_poly.pdbx_strand_id
1 'polypeptide(L)'
;MEVRTGLMLLLVFMILQKGEGQLSETFYQNTCPKLESIVKQAVSKKISQTFVTIPATLRLFFHDCFVEGCDASVMIASPNGDAEKDAPDNLSLAGDGFDTVIKAKQAVEKQCPGVVSCADILALATKEVVAQAGGPSWKVELGRRDGLISQASRVAGNLPEPNATLIQLNTIFAKNNLTQTDMIALSGAHTVGFSHCSRFANRLYSFSPSSPVDPDLDTTYAQQLMQACPQNVDPRIAINMDPQTPQTFDNMYFQNLVAKKGLFTSDEVLFTNSSSQPTVIDFAQNPGNFNAAFITAMRKLGRVGVKTGQAGQIRVDCTAFNS
;
A
#
# COMPACT_ATOMS: atom_id res chain seq x y z
N MET A 1 -22.01 -51.10 59.96
CA MET A 1 -21.22 -49.86 59.75
C MET A 1 -21.16 -49.63 58.26
N GLU A 2 -21.96 -48.68 57.78
CA GLU A 2 -22.12 -48.36 56.36
C GLU A 2 -20.87 -47.66 55.81
N VAL A 3 -20.39 -48.12 54.66
CA VAL A 3 -19.34 -47.43 53.89
C VAL A 3 -20.03 -46.51 52.90
N ARG A 4 -19.97 -45.20 53.13
CA ARG A 4 -20.43 -44.19 52.17
C ARG A 4 -19.32 -43.90 51.17
N THR A 5 -19.51 -44.37 49.94
CA THR A 5 -18.68 -44.02 48.78
C THR A 5 -19.07 -42.63 48.29
N GLY A 6 -18.25 -41.62 48.58
CA GLY A 6 -18.41 -40.26 48.05
C GLY A 6 -17.73 -40.12 46.70
N LEU A 7 -18.51 -39.95 45.63
CA LEU A 7 -18.02 -39.69 44.28
C LEU A 7 -17.68 -38.19 44.15
N MET A 8 -16.39 -37.85 44.05
CA MET A 8 -15.93 -36.48 43.85
C MET A 8 -15.91 -36.18 42.35
N LEU A 9 -16.89 -35.41 41.84
CA LEU A 9 -16.89 -34.93 40.46
C LEU A 9 -15.87 -33.79 40.31
N LEU A 10 -14.76 -34.04 39.61
CA LEU A 10 -13.87 -32.99 39.12
C LEU A 10 -14.49 -32.35 37.87
N LEU A 11 -15.05 -31.14 38.04
CA LEU A 11 -15.42 -30.26 36.94
C LEU A 11 -14.13 -29.70 36.30
N VAL A 12 -13.73 -30.29 35.18
CA VAL A 12 -12.67 -29.75 34.32
C VAL A 12 -13.24 -28.55 33.56
N PHE A 13 -12.99 -27.33 34.05
CA PHE A 13 -13.20 -26.12 33.27
C PHE A 13 -12.21 -26.12 32.09
N MET A 14 -12.67 -26.48 30.90
CA MET A 14 -11.94 -26.17 29.68
C MET A 14 -11.92 -24.65 29.52
N ILE A 15 -10.82 -24.01 29.90
CA ILE A 15 -10.51 -22.66 29.46
C ILE A 15 -10.30 -22.76 27.95
N LEU A 16 -11.34 -22.43 27.16
CA LEU A 16 -11.19 -22.14 25.75
C LEU A 16 -10.28 -20.91 25.64
N GLN A 17 -8.97 -21.13 25.55
CA GLN A 17 -8.06 -20.13 25.04
C GLN A 17 -8.54 -19.78 23.62
N LYS A 18 -9.22 -18.64 23.47
CA LYS A 18 -9.39 -18.01 22.17
C LYS A 18 -7.98 -17.70 21.68
N GLY A 19 -7.46 -18.55 20.79
CA GLY A 19 -6.18 -18.31 20.14
C GLY A 19 -6.20 -16.93 19.48
N GLU A 20 -5.11 -16.17 19.64
CA GLU A 20 -4.88 -14.99 18.82
C GLU A 20 -4.87 -15.43 17.36
N GLY A 21 -5.81 -14.92 16.56
CA GLY A 21 -5.98 -15.36 15.18
C GLY A 21 -4.80 -14.89 14.34
N GLN A 22 -3.91 -15.79 13.95
CA GLN A 22 -2.92 -15.51 12.92
C GLN A 22 -3.61 -15.30 11.57
N LEU A 23 -3.05 -14.43 10.71
CA LEU A 23 -3.60 -14.24 9.37
C LEU A 23 -3.61 -15.56 8.59
N SER A 24 -4.64 -15.77 7.76
CA SER A 24 -4.81 -16.98 6.96
C SER A 24 -5.42 -16.66 5.59
N GLU A 25 -4.95 -17.34 4.56
CA GLU A 25 -5.53 -17.28 3.20
C GLU A 25 -6.97 -17.80 3.15
N THR A 26 -7.39 -18.58 4.16
CA THR A 26 -8.71 -19.20 4.23
C THR A 26 -9.59 -18.63 5.34
N PHE A 27 -9.22 -17.48 5.92
CA PHE A 27 -9.89 -16.90 7.10
C PHE A 27 -11.41 -16.77 6.95
N TYR A 28 -11.90 -16.33 5.79
CA TYR A 28 -13.33 -16.12 5.52
C TYR A 28 -14.00 -17.27 4.73
N GLN A 29 -13.34 -18.42 4.55
CA GLN A 29 -13.84 -19.48 3.65
C GLN A 29 -15.23 -20.00 4.06
N ASN A 30 -15.54 -19.99 5.36
CA ASN A 30 -16.81 -20.49 5.90
C ASN A 30 -17.82 -19.37 6.21
N THR A 31 -17.34 -18.14 6.45
CA THR A 31 -18.18 -17.02 6.90
C THR A 31 -18.54 -16.06 5.76
N CYS A 32 -17.69 -15.93 4.74
CA CYS A 32 -17.93 -15.16 3.54
C CYS A 32 -17.27 -15.81 2.31
N PRO A 33 -17.74 -17.00 1.88
CA PRO A 33 -17.09 -17.81 0.83
C PRO A 33 -16.94 -17.11 -0.52
N LYS A 34 -17.77 -16.09 -0.81
CA LYS A 34 -17.74 -15.33 -2.06
C LYS A 34 -16.90 -14.04 -1.98
N LEU A 35 -16.24 -13.77 -0.85
CA LEU A 35 -15.56 -12.50 -0.56
C LEU A 35 -14.68 -12.00 -1.73
N GLU A 36 -13.69 -12.79 -2.16
CA GLU A 36 -12.77 -12.37 -3.23
C GLU A 36 -13.49 -12.02 -4.53
N SER A 37 -14.53 -12.78 -4.90
CA SER A 37 -15.29 -12.51 -6.12
C SER A 37 -16.14 -11.24 -6.03
N ILE A 38 -16.68 -10.92 -4.85
CA ILE A 38 -17.42 -9.68 -4.60
C ILE A 38 -16.45 -8.48 -4.68
N VAL A 39 -15.30 -8.55 -4.02
CA VAL A 39 -14.29 -7.48 -4.05
C VAL A 39 -13.78 -7.27 -5.47
N LYS A 40 -13.42 -8.35 -6.19
CA LYS A 40 -13.01 -8.28 -7.59
C LYS A 40 -14.02 -7.56 -8.48
N GLN A 41 -15.31 -7.90 -8.37
CA GLN A 41 -16.36 -7.25 -9.16
C GLN A 41 -16.49 -5.75 -8.84
N ALA A 42 -16.43 -5.38 -7.55
CA ALA A 42 -16.47 -3.99 -7.13
C ALA A 42 -15.28 -3.18 -7.68
N VAL A 43 -14.07 -3.75 -7.59
CA VAL A 43 -12.83 -3.16 -8.12
C VAL A 43 -12.89 -3.03 -9.64
N SER A 44 -13.27 -4.09 -10.37
CA SER A 44 -13.39 -4.03 -11.84
C SER A 44 -14.37 -2.95 -12.30
N LYS A 45 -15.50 -2.81 -11.59
CA LYS A 45 -16.46 -1.73 -11.86
C LYS A 45 -15.87 -0.34 -11.61
N LYS A 46 -14.97 -0.18 -10.64
CA LYS A 46 -14.30 1.10 -10.38
C LYS A 46 -13.20 1.40 -11.38
N ILE A 47 -12.40 0.41 -11.75
CA ILE A 47 -11.41 0.54 -12.82
C ILE A 47 -12.07 0.96 -14.14
N SER A 48 -13.23 0.40 -14.49
CA SER A 48 -13.95 0.79 -15.72
C SER A 48 -14.48 2.22 -15.71
N GLN A 49 -14.53 2.88 -14.54
CA GLN A 49 -14.92 4.29 -14.42
C GLN A 49 -13.70 5.20 -14.58
N THR A 50 -12.56 4.81 -14.03
CA THR A 50 -11.31 5.57 -14.12
C THR A 50 -10.10 4.70 -13.80
N PHE A 51 -9.06 4.83 -14.62
CA PHE A 51 -7.78 4.17 -14.41
C PHE A 51 -7.13 4.57 -13.08
N VAL A 52 -7.39 5.79 -12.59
CA VAL A 52 -6.87 6.32 -11.32
C VAL A 52 -7.12 5.38 -10.13
N THR A 53 -8.19 4.59 -10.19
CA THR A 53 -8.51 3.52 -9.24
C THR A 53 -7.29 2.64 -8.91
N ILE A 54 -6.49 2.28 -9.92
CA ILE A 54 -5.37 1.35 -9.76
C ILE A 54 -4.26 1.95 -8.89
N PRO A 55 -3.57 3.02 -9.31
CA PRO A 55 -2.48 3.59 -8.52
C PRO A 55 -2.99 4.17 -7.19
N ALA A 56 -4.22 4.69 -7.14
CA ALA A 56 -4.80 5.23 -5.91
C ALA A 56 -4.98 4.16 -4.83
N THR A 57 -5.57 3.00 -5.18
CA THR A 57 -5.81 1.91 -4.22
C THR A 57 -4.50 1.24 -3.80
N LEU A 58 -3.55 1.09 -4.72
CA LEU A 58 -2.23 0.53 -4.43
C LEU A 58 -1.47 1.42 -3.44
N ARG A 59 -1.41 2.73 -3.69
CA ARG A 59 -0.77 3.69 -2.79
C ARG A 59 -1.49 3.80 -1.45
N LEU A 60 -2.82 3.76 -1.43
CA LEU A 60 -3.61 3.81 -0.20
C LEU A 60 -3.26 2.67 0.77
N PHE A 61 -3.04 1.46 0.26
CA PHE A 61 -2.63 0.32 1.10
C PHE A 61 -1.21 0.47 1.67
N PHE A 62 -0.27 1.00 0.88
CA PHE A 62 1.06 1.31 1.39
C PHE A 62 0.99 2.33 2.54
N HIS A 63 0.22 3.41 2.35
CA HIS A 63 0.05 4.45 3.36
C HIS A 63 -0.63 3.93 4.63
N ASP A 64 -1.66 3.08 4.50
CA ASP A 64 -2.29 2.41 5.66
C ASP A 64 -1.25 1.64 6.48
N CYS A 65 -0.53 0.74 5.81
CA CYS A 65 0.41 -0.16 6.47
C CYS A 65 1.60 0.55 7.15
N PHE A 66 1.97 1.75 6.72
CA PHE A 66 3.16 2.43 7.25
C PHE A 66 2.89 3.37 8.44
N VAL A 67 1.63 3.68 8.77
CA VAL A 67 1.31 4.62 9.86
C VAL A 67 0.95 3.87 11.15
N GLU A 68 -0.22 3.23 11.23
CA GLU A 68 -0.65 2.44 12.40
C GLU A 68 -0.54 0.91 12.20
N GLY A 69 -0.02 0.50 11.03
CA GLY A 69 -0.08 -0.86 10.51
C GLY A 69 -1.26 -1.03 9.56
N CYS A 70 -1.36 -2.19 8.91
CA CYS A 70 -2.44 -2.46 7.96
C CYS A 70 -3.76 -2.70 8.72
N ASP A 71 -4.40 -1.62 9.17
CA ASP A 71 -5.59 -1.64 10.02
C ASP A 71 -6.69 -0.69 9.52
N ALA A 72 -6.57 -0.21 8.28
CA ALA A 72 -7.47 0.72 7.63
C ALA A 72 -7.72 2.03 8.42
N SER A 73 -6.81 2.42 9.31
CA SER A 73 -6.81 3.71 10.02
C SER A 73 -6.84 4.90 9.07
N VAL A 74 -6.16 4.80 7.91
CA VAL A 74 -6.17 5.82 6.86
C VAL A 74 -7.56 6.10 6.30
N MET A 75 -8.50 5.15 6.39
CA MET A 75 -9.85 5.27 5.84
C MET A 75 -10.77 6.21 6.64
N ILE A 76 -10.43 6.49 7.91
CA ILE A 76 -11.26 7.29 8.81
C ILE A 76 -11.39 8.73 8.30
N ALA A 77 -12.62 9.24 8.31
CA ALA A 77 -12.91 10.64 8.13
C ALA A 77 -13.21 11.29 9.48
N SER A 78 -12.51 12.37 9.81
CA SER A 78 -12.78 13.15 11.02
C SER A 78 -13.53 14.45 10.66
N PRO A 79 -14.61 14.80 11.38
CA PRO A 79 -15.24 16.10 11.24
C PRO A 79 -14.32 17.30 11.55
N ASN A 80 -13.26 17.06 12.35
CA ASN A 80 -12.30 18.10 12.73
C ASN A 80 -11.14 18.25 11.73
N GLY A 81 -11.06 17.39 10.71
CA GLY A 81 -9.94 17.38 9.75
C GLY A 81 -8.61 16.99 10.38
N ASP A 82 -8.63 16.12 11.39
CA ASP A 82 -7.46 15.67 12.15
C ASP A 82 -7.17 14.16 11.98
N ALA A 83 -7.81 13.48 11.02
CA ALA A 83 -7.54 12.08 10.72
C ALA A 83 -6.29 11.93 9.83
N GLU A 84 -5.78 10.72 9.67
CA GLU A 84 -4.58 10.47 8.84
C GLU A 84 -4.72 10.99 7.41
N LYS A 85 -5.89 10.81 6.78
CA LYS A 85 -6.15 11.28 5.42
C LYS A 85 -6.03 12.80 5.25
N ASP A 86 -6.11 13.55 6.34
CA ASP A 86 -6.00 15.01 6.37
C ASP A 86 -4.54 15.48 6.56
N ALA A 87 -3.60 14.57 6.81
CA ALA A 87 -2.18 14.89 6.91
C ALA A 87 -1.61 15.38 5.57
N PRO A 88 -0.62 16.29 5.57
CA PRO A 88 -0.03 16.84 4.35
C PRO A 88 0.37 15.81 3.29
N ASP A 89 1.00 14.70 3.70
CA ASP A 89 1.46 13.65 2.79
C ASP A 89 0.31 12.85 2.16
N ASN A 90 -0.83 12.81 2.87
CA ASN A 90 -2.03 12.07 2.49
C ASN A 90 -3.03 12.90 1.68
N LEU A 91 -2.92 14.23 1.66
CA LEU A 91 -3.78 15.10 0.83
C LEU A 91 -3.72 14.76 -0.67
N SER A 92 -2.62 14.14 -1.10
CA SER A 92 -2.40 13.67 -2.47
C SER A 92 -2.96 12.27 -2.76
N LEU A 93 -3.50 11.56 -1.76
CA LEU A 93 -4.17 10.28 -1.98
C LEU A 93 -5.48 10.53 -2.73
N ALA A 94 -5.57 10.00 -3.94
CA ALA A 94 -6.74 10.20 -4.78
C ALA A 94 -7.99 9.55 -4.17
N GLY A 95 -9.10 10.29 -4.20
CA GLY A 95 -10.39 9.84 -3.66
C GLY A 95 -10.89 8.50 -4.26
N ASP A 96 -10.49 8.16 -5.48
CA ASP A 96 -10.85 6.89 -6.12
C ASP A 96 -10.33 5.66 -5.37
N GLY A 97 -9.20 5.77 -4.66
CA GLY A 97 -8.71 4.68 -3.80
C GLY A 97 -9.67 4.42 -2.63
N PHE A 98 -10.07 5.49 -1.94
CA PHE A 98 -11.04 5.41 -0.84
C PHE A 98 -12.40 4.89 -1.32
N ASP A 99 -12.91 5.44 -2.42
CA ASP A 99 -14.21 5.06 -3.00
C ASP A 99 -14.23 3.58 -3.44
N THR A 100 -13.09 3.06 -3.90
CA THR A 100 -12.94 1.64 -4.24
C THR A 100 -13.14 0.73 -3.03
N VAL A 101 -12.48 1.04 -1.92
CA VAL A 101 -12.63 0.29 -0.66
C VAL A 101 -14.05 0.42 -0.11
N ILE A 102 -14.62 1.63 -0.11
CA ILE A 102 -15.98 1.90 0.37
C ILE A 102 -17.01 1.08 -0.42
N LYS A 103 -16.93 1.09 -1.76
CA LYS A 103 -17.87 0.34 -2.62
C LYS A 103 -17.71 -1.17 -2.48
N ALA A 104 -16.47 -1.65 -2.37
CA ALA A 104 -16.21 -3.06 -2.10
C ALA A 104 -16.78 -3.48 -0.73
N LYS A 105 -16.59 -2.66 0.31
CA LYS A 105 -17.15 -2.88 1.64
C LYS A 105 -18.67 -2.94 1.62
N GLN A 106 -19.33 -1.97 0.98
CA GLN A 106 -20.79 -1.96 0.84
C GLN A 106 -21.33 -3.20 0.12
N ALA A 107 -20.62 -3.69 -0.90
CA ALA A 107 -21.00 -4.91 -1.61
C ALA A 107 -20.84 -6.15 -0.73
N VAL A 108 -19.78 -6.21 0.07
CA VAL A 108 -19.52 -7.30 1.02
C VAL A 108 -20.52 -7.28 2.18
N GLU A 109 -20.83 -6.14 2.77
CA GLU A 109 -21.80 -6.02 3.87
C GLU A 109 -23.21 -6.48 3.47
N LYS A 110 -23.59 -6.33 2.20
CA LYS A 110 -24.87 -6.87 1.68
C LYS A 110 -24.95 -8.40 1.68
N GLN A 111 -23.79 -9.07 1.67
CA GLN A 111 -23.70 -10.54 1.55
C GLN A 111 -23.22 -11.20 2.85
N CYS A 112 -22.34 -10.51 3.59
CA CYS A 112 -21.65 -11.00 4.78
C CYS A 112 -21.63 -9.89 5.85
N PRO A 113 -22.79 -9.52 6.43
CA PRO A 113 -22.90 -8.37 7.32
C PRO A 113 -22.02 -8.51 8.56
N GLY A 114 -21.19 -7.50 8.84
CA GLY A 114 -20.34 -7.44 10.03
C GLY A 114 -19.23 -8.50 10.10
N VAL A 115 -18.89 -9.15 8.99
CA VAL A 115 -17.92 -10.25 8.97
C VAL A 115 -16.50 -9.79 8.63
N VAL A 116 -16.35 -8.97 7.59
CA VAL A 116 -15.05 -8.69 6.96
C VAL A 116 -14.57 -7.29 7.31
N SER A 117 -13.34 -7.14 7.81
CA SER A 117 -12.75 -5.83 8.15
C SER A 117 -12.49 -4.96 6.92
N CYS A 118 -12.46 -3.63 7.10
CA CYS A 118 -12.03 -2.72 6.06
C CYS A 118 -10.56 -2.92 5.68
N ALA A 119 -9.71 -3.28 6.65
CA ALA A 119 -8.31 -3.64 6.40
C ALA A 119 -8.15 -4.81 5.41
N ASP A 120 -8.96 -5.86 5.55
CA ASP A 120 -8.94 -6.98 4.61
C ASP A 120 -9.58 -6.64 3.26
N ILE A 121 -10.60 -5.77 3.22
CA ILE A 121 -11.16 -5.26 1.96
C ILE A 121 -10.09 -4.46 1.20
N LEU A 122 -9.35 -3.59 1.87
CA LEU A 122 -8.28 -2.81 1.26
C LEU A 122 -7.16 -3.73 0.72
N ALA A 123 -6.70 -4.70 1.50
CA ALA A 123 -5.68 -5.67 1.05
C ALA A 123 -6.13 -6.48 -0.19
N LEU A 124 -7.38 -6.94 -0.22
CA LEU A 124 -7.95 -7.63 -1.38
C LEU A 124 -8.10 -6.69 -2.58
N ALA A 125 -8.59 -5.48 -2.36
CA ALA A 125 -8.74 -4.49 -3.44
C ALA A 125 -7.38 -4.16 -4.08
N THR A 126 -6.33 -4.04 -3.27
CA THR A 126 -4.95 -3.82 -3.76
C THR A 126 -4.44 -4.97 -4.63
N LYS A 127 -4.67 -6.23 -4.22
CA LYS A 127 -4.35 -7.40 -5.07
C LYS A 127 -5.09 -7.34 -6.40
N GLU A 128 -6.37 -6.98 -6.39
CA GLU A 128 -7.19 -6.92 -7.61
C GLU A 128 -6.80 -5.79 -8.54
N VAL A 129 -6.41 -4.60 -8.05
CA VAL A 129 -5.94 -3.52 -8.93
C VAL A 129 -4.60 -3.83 -9.60
N VAL A 130 -3.67 -4.48 -8.87
CA VAL A 130 -2.38 -4.90 -9.46
C VAL A 130 -2.61 -5.94 -10.54
N ALA A 131 -3.40 -6.98 -10.26
CA ALA A 131 -3.68 -8.04 -11.22
C ALA A 131 -4.40 -7.50 -12.48
N GLN A 132 -5.34 -6.58 -12.31
CA GLN A 132 -6.08 -5.98 -13.45
C GLN A 132 -5.26 -4.97 -14.26
N ALA A 133 -4.16 -4.47 -13.71
CA ALA A 133 -3.17 -3.68 -14.42
C ALA A 133 -2.12 -4.53 -15.18
N GLY A 134 -2.23 -5.87 -15.13
CA GLY A 134 -1.27 -6.79 -15.77
C GLY A 134 -0.17 -7.32 -14.86
N GLY A 135 -0.18 -6.92 -13.58
CA GLY A 135 0.79 -7.34 -12.59
C GLY A 135 0.55 -8.75 -12.03
N PRO A 136 1.42 -9.21 -11.11
CA PRO A 136 1.27 -10.52 -10.50
C PRO A 136 0.01 -10.59 -9.63
N SER A 137 -0.54 -11.80 -9.48
CA SER A 137 -1.60 -12.11 -8.52
C SER A 137 -1.04 -13.02 -7.43
N TRP A 138 -1.55 -12.88 -6.21
CA TRP A 138 -1.16 -13.68 -5.05
C TRP A 138 -2.35 -13.97 -4.15
N LYS A 139 -2.21 -14.99 -3.30
CA LYS A 139 -3.17 -15.25 -2.23
C LYS A 139 -2.92 -14.25 -1.10
N VAL A 140 -3.95 -13.50 -0.73
CA VAL A 140 -3.88 -12.53 0.37
C VAL A 140 -4.14 -13.27 1.67
N GLU A 141 -3.29 -13.06 2.67
CA GLU A 141 -3.56 -13.53 4.04
C GLU A 141 -4.54 -12.55 4.69
N LEU A 142 -5.63 -13.07 5.26
CA LEU A 142 -6.76 -12.33 5.77
C LEU A 142 -6.94 -12.57 7.28
N GLY A 143 -7.80 -11.78 7.91
CA GLY A 143 -8.03 -11.80 9.36
C GLY A 143 -7.54 -10.54 10.08
N ARG A 144 -7.20 -9.48 9.34
CA ARG A 144 -6.90 -8.17 9.93
C ARG A 144 -8.16 -7.62 10.58
N ARG A 145 -7.99 -6.81 11.61
CA ARG A 145 -9.04 -6.02 12.24
C ARG A 145 -8.78 -4.55 12.05
N ASP A 146 -9.85 -3.78 12.08
CA ASP A 146 -9.81 -2.34 11.88
C ASP A 146 -9.31 -1.62 13.12
N GLY A 147 -8.39 -0.67 12.93
CA GLY A 147 -7.83 0.18 13.97
C GLY A 147 -8.88 1.04 14.68
N LEU A 148 -8.51 1.57 15.84
CA LEU A 148 -9.33 2.46 16.67
C LEU A 148 -8.77 3.88 16.77
N ILE A 149 -7.71 4.16 16.01
CA ILE A 149 -6.99 5.43 16.03
C ILE A 149 -6.72 5.83 14.58
N SER A 150 -6.92 7.11 14.28
CA SER A 150 -6.48 7.76 13.05
C SER A 150 -6.20 9.21 13.40
N GLN A 151 -4.94 9.64 13.29
CA GLN A 151 -4.54 11.01 13.63
C GLN A 151 -3.51 11.52 12.62
N ALA A 152 -3.73 12.72 12.08
CA ALA A 152 -2.82 13.36 11.13
C ALA A 152 -1.38 13.48 11.68
N SER A 153 -1.24 13.70 12.99
CA SER A 153 0.04 13.81 13.70
C SER A 153 0.88 12.53 13.69
N ARG A 154 0.28 11.38 13.36
CA ARG A 154 0.97 10.07 13.30
C ARG A 154 1.58 9.78 11.93
N VAL A 155 1.25 10.56 10.89
CA VAL A 155 1.74 10.33 9.53
C VAL A 155 3.19 10.78 9.35
N ALA A 156 3.53 11.97 9.86
CA ALA A 156 4.83 12.57 9.67
C ALA A 156 5.96 11.69 10.23
N GLY A 157 6.98 11.42 9.40
CA GLY A 157 8.14 10.59 9.76
C GLY A 157 7.92 9.08 9.63
N ASN A 158 6.71 8.65 9.26
CA ASN A 158 6.37 7.26 8.98
C ASN A 158 6.26 6.94 7.48
N LEU A 159 6.19 7.95 6.60
CA LEU A 159 6.20 7.79 5.15
C LEU A 159 7.54 8.22 4.51
N PRO A 160 8.02 7.52 3.46
CA PRO A 160 9.21 7.94 2.73
C PRO A 160 8.91 9.17 1.87
N GLU A 161 9.88 10.09 1.80
CA GLU A 161 9.82 11.27 0.93
C GLU A 161 10.40 11.00 -0.47
N PRO A 162 9.92 11.70 -1.52
CA PRO A 162 10.40 11.52 -2.89
C PRO A 162 11.85 11.98 -3.10
N ASN A 163 12.39 12.77 -2.17
CA ASN A 163 13.79 13.19 -2.18
C ASN A 163 14.68 12.35 -1.23
N ALA A 164 14.17 11.26 -0.67
CA ALA A 164 14.89 10.43 0.28
C ALA A 164 16.12 9.74 -0.35
N THR A 165 17.20 9.68 0.41
CA THR A 165 18.38 8.87 0.10
C THR A 165 18.10 7.38 0.32
N LEU A 166 18.91 6.51 -0.29
CA LEU A 166 18.79 5.06 -0.07
C LEU A 166 18.90 4.66 1.42
N ILE A 167 19.71 5.36 2.21
CA ILE A 167 19.84 5.10 3.66
C ILE A 167 18.52 5.42 4.37
N GLN A 168 17.88 6.53 4.04
CA GLN A 168 16.59 6.90 4.63
C GLN A 168 15.49 5.91 4.22
N LEU A 169 15.46 5.48 2.95
CA LEU A 169 14.54 4.45 2.46
C LEU A 169 14.74 3.12 3.21
N ASN A 170 15.98 2.63 3.29
CA ASN A 170 16.28 1.41 4.04
C ASN A 170 15.87 1.54 5.52
N THR A 171 16.12 2.69 6.14
CA THR A 171 15.80 2.93 7.55
C THR A 171 14.29 2.83 7.80
N ILE A 172 13.47 3.48 6.97
CA ILE A 172 12.02 3.51 7.18
C ILE A 172 11.35 2.17 6.86
N PHE A 173 11.83 1.45 5.83
CA PHE A 173 11.35 0.11 5.53
C PHE A 173 11.78 -0.91 6.60
N ALA A 174 13.01 -0.80 7.12
CA ALA A 174 13.49 -1.69 8.18
C ALA A 174 12.71 -1.54 9.49
N LYS A 175 12.23 -0.33 9.83
CA LYS A 175 11.31 -0.11 10.97
C LYS A 175 10.04 -0.95 10.87
N ASN A 176 9.62 -1.29 9.64
CA ASN A 176 8.45 -2.10 9.34
C ASN A 176 8.81 -3.56 9.00
N ASN A 177 10.02 -4.01 9.36
CA ASN A 177 10.54 -5.36 9.08
C ASN A 177 10.59 -5.71 7.58
N LEU A 178 10.78 -4.71 6.71
CA LEU A 178 10.98 -4.89 5.28
C LEU A 178 12.46 -4.72 4.92
N THR A 179 12.99 -5.66 4.15
CA THR A 179 14.39 -5.66 3.68
C THR A 179 14.60 -4.66 2.54
N GLN A 180 15.85 -4.38 2.17
CA GLN A 180 16.16 -3.55 1.00
C GLN A 180 15.56 -4.15 -0.29
N THR A 181 15.58 -5.48 -0.45
CA THR A 181 14.93 -6.13 -1.60
C THR A 181 13.42 -5.95 -1.59
N ASP A 182 12.77 -6.02 -0.41
CA ASP A 182 11.34 -5.75 -0.30
C ASP A 182 11.03 -4.29 -0.67
N MET A 183 11.85 -3.34 -0.22
CA MET A 183 11.76 -1.92 -0.56
C MET A 183 11.89 -1.69 -2.07
N ILE A 184 12.94 -2.22 -2.70
CA ILE A 184 13.16 -2.07 -4.15
C ILE A 184 12.00 -2.68 -4.94
N ALA A 185 11.50 -3.85 -4.53
CA ALA A 185 10.34 -4.48 -5.17
C ALA A 185 9.10 -3.60 -5.02
N LEU A 186 8.79 -3.10 -3.81
CA LEU A 186 7.62 -2.24 -3.58
C LEU A 186 7.71 -0.89 -4.31
N SER A 187 8.90 -0.32 -4.48
CA SER A 187 9.11 0.86 -5.35
C SER A 187 8.70 0.59 -6.80
N GLY A 188 8.73 -0.67 -7.26
CA GLY A 188 8.19 -1.10 -8.54
C GLY A 188 6.71 -0.75 -8.75
N ALA A 189 5.95 -0.46 -7.70
CA ALA A 189 4.59 0.08 -7.80
C ALA A 189 4.51 1.41 -8.57
N HIS A 190 5.60 2.18 -8.66
CA HIS A 190 5.69 3.41 -9.45
C HIS A 190 5.64 3.18 -10.97
N THR A 191 5.59 1.91 -11.43
CA THR A 191 5.29 1.54 -12.83
C THR A 191 3.90 2.02 -13.30
N VAL A 192 2.97 2.25 -12.36
CA VAL A 192 1.63 2.79 -12.66
C VAL A 192 1.34 4.06 -11.87
N GLY A 193 0.61 4.98 -12.50
CA GLY A 193 0.10 6.19 -11.86
C GLY A 193 0.90 7.44 -12.16
N PHE A 194 0.69 8.46 -11.32
CA PHE A 194 1.11 9.82 -11.60
C PHE A 194 1.57 10.55 -10.35
N SER A 195 2.30 11.64 -10.56
CA SER A 195 2.81 12.51 -9.51
C SER A 195 2.66 13.97 -9.90
N HIS A 196 2.37 14.82 -8.91
CA HIS A 196 2.38 16.26 -9.10
C HIS A 196 3.80 16.78 -9.29
N CYS A 197 3.95 17.78 -10.17
CA CYS A 197 5.24 18.39 -10.50
C CYS A 197 6.04 18.82 -9.26
N SER A 198 5.35 19.33 -8.23
CA SER A 198 5.96 19.78 -6.98
C SER A 198 6.76 18.70 -6.24
N ARG A 199 6.48 17.42 -6.47
CA ARG A 199 7.14 16.30 -5.78
C ARG A 199 8.51 15.95 -6.35
N PHE A 200 8.87 16.47 -7.53
CA PHE A 200 10.18 16.23 -8.16
C PHE A 200 10.80 17.49 -8.78
N ALA A 201 10.14 18.65 -8.68
CA ALA A 201 10.62 19.92 -9.25
C ALA A 201 12.04 20.32 -8.77
N ASN A 202 12.44 19.89 -7.57
CA ASN A 202 13.80 20.12 -7.07
C ASN A 202 14.85 19.52 -8.02
N ARG A 203 14.57 18.36 -8.65
CA ARG A 203 15.48 17.71 -9.60
C ARG A 203 15.63 18.47 -10.91
N LEU A 204 14.69 19.36 -11.23
CA LEU A 204 14.69 20.13 -12.47
C LEU A 204 15.29 21.53 -12.30
N TYR A 205 15.11 22.16 -11.14
CA TYR A 205 15.38 23.59 -11.01
C TYR A 205 16.28 23.97 -9.83
N SER A 206 16.47 23.10 -8.85
CA SER A 206 17.16 23.44 -7.60
C SER A 206 17.83 22.23 -6.95
N PHE A 207 18.45 21.36 -7.75
CA PHE A 207 18.98 20.09 -7.25
C PHE A 207 20.14 20.29 -6.26
N SER A 208 21.13 21.10 -6.63
CA SER A 208 22.26 21.44 -5.76
C SER A 208 22.85 22.82 -6.12
N PRO A 209 23.64 23.44 -5.23
CA PRO A 209 24.32 24.71 -5.54
C PRO A 209 25.22 24.66 -6.80
N SER A 210 25.78 23.48 -7.11
CA SER A 210 26.68 23.27 -8.25
C SER A 210 26.00 22.75 -9.52
N SER A 211 24.75 22.25 -9.41
CA SER A 211 23.99 21.71 -10.54
C SER A 211 22.50 21.96 -10.31
N PRO A 212 21.87 22.89 -11.06
CA PRO A 212 20.43 23.16 -10.93
C PRO A 212 19.56 21.96 -11.30
N VAL A 213 19.98 21.18 -12.30
CA VAL A 213 19.35 19.93 -12.73
C VAL A 213 20.10 18.76 -12.10
N ASP A 214 19.38 17.73 -11.71
CA ASP A 214 19.94 16.48 -11.20
C ASP A 214 20.84 15.82 -12.28
N PRO A 215 22.14 15.60 -12.03
CA PRO A 215 23.04 14.95 -12.99
C PRO A 215 22.76 13.46 -13.19
N ASP A 216 21.97 12.83 -12.31
CA ASP A 216 21.53 11.45 -12.44
C ASP A 216 20.20 11.31 -13.19
N LEU A 217 19.62 12.40 -13.69
CA LEU A 217 18.47 12.39 -14.57
C LEU A 217 18.91 12.49 -16.04
N ASP A 218 18.38 11.62 -16.89
CA ASP A 218 18.62 11.67 -18.34
C ASP A 218 18.28 13.06 -18.89
N THR A 219 19.18 13.65 -19.66
CA THR A 219 19.08 15.06 -20.07
C THR A 219 17.91 15.31 -21.02
N THR A 220 17.57 14.34 -21.87
CA THR A 220 16.42 14.45 -22.77
C THR A 220 15.12 14.33 -21.98
N TYR A 221 15.06 13.39 -21.04
CA TYR A 221 13.92 13.24 -20.16
C TYR A 221 13.73 14.46 -19.24
N ALA A 222 14.80 15.02 -18.69
CA ALA A 222 14.76 16.26 -17.91
C ALA A 222 14.13 17.42 -18.71
N GLN A 223 14.50 17.56 -19.99
CA GLN A 223 13.88 18.58 -20.87
C GLN A 223 12.39 18.33 -21.11
N GLN A 224 11.98 17.07 -21.30
CA GLN A 224 10.56 16.69 -21.43
C GLN A 224 9.79 17.03 -20.15
N LEU A 225 10.36 16.72 -18.98
CA LEU A 225 9.78 17.05 -17.69
C LEU A 225 9.66 18.56 -17.48
N MET A 226 10.67 19.35 -17.87
CA MET A 226 10.61 20.81 -17.78
C MET A 226 9.54 21.43 -18.69
N GLN A 227 9.25 20.82 -19.84
CA GLN A 227 8.16 21.25 -20.72
C GLN A 227 6.78 20.95 -20.10
N ALA A 228 6.63 19.78 -19.48
CA ALA A 228 5.39 19.38 -18.82
C ALA A 228 5.17 20.09 -17.46
N CYS A 229 6.26 20.43 -16.76
CA CYS A 229 6.28 20.99 -15.42
C CYS A 229 7.14 22.26 -15.33
N PRO A 230 6.77 23.36 -16.02
CA PRO A 230 7.47 24.63 -15.87
C PRO A 230 7.42 25.15 -14.41
N GLN A 231 8.34 26.05 -14.03
CA GLN A 231 8.46 26.52 -12.63
C GLN A 231 7.16 27.05 -12.00
N ASN A 232 6.27 27.65 -12.81
CA ASN A 232 4.98 28.20 -12.37
C ASN A 232 3.79 27.37 -12.88
N VAL A 233 3.97 26.06 -13.03
CA VAL A 233 2.90 25.14 -13.42
C VAL A 233 1.76 25.14 -12.40
N ASP A 234 0.52 24.97 -12.87
CA ASP A 234 -0.63 24.77 -11.98
C ASP A 234 -0.35 23.57 -11.05
N PRO A 235 -0.47 23.71 -9.72
CA PRO A 235 -0.11 22.67 -8.76
C PRO A 235 -0.95 21.39 -8.89
N ARG A 236 -2.08 21.45 -9.63
CA ARG A 236 -2.93 20.29 -9.92
C ARG A 236 -2.39 19.43 -11.06
N ILE A 237 -1.44 19.94 -11.85
CA ILE A 237 -0.84 19.18 -12.95
C ILE A 237 -0.08 17.99 -12.37
N ALA A 238 -0.38 16.81 -12.92
CA ALA A 238 0.29 15.57 -12.64
C ALA A 238 0.80 14.96 -13.94
N ILE A 239 1.94 14.28 -13.85
CA ILE A 239 2.51 13.52 -14.96
C ILE A 239 2.67 12.06 -14.56
N ASN A 240 2.74 11.17 -15.53
CA ASN A 240 2.93 9.75 -15.26
C ASN A 240 4.31 9.49 -14.63
N MET A 241 4.36 8.56 -13.67
CA MET A 241 5.61 8.11 -13.05
C MET A 241 6.42 7.22 -13.98
N ASP A 242 5.74 6.37 -14.76
CA ASP A 242 6.34 5.62 -15.88
C ASP A 242 6.06 6.33 -17.22
N PRO A 243 7.09 6.85 -17.91
CA PRO A 243 6.90 7.55 -19.19
C PRO A 243 6.66 6.60 -20.39
N GLN A 244 6.82 5.29 -20.23
CA GLN A 244 6.73 4.31 -21.32
C GLN A 244 5.42 3.51 -21.27
N THR A 245 5.05 2.98 -20.10
CA THR A 245 3.87 2.11 -19.92
C THR A 245 3.01 2.55 -18.72
N PRO A 246 2.53 3.81 -18.68
CA PRO A 246 1.93 4.45 -17.49
C PRO A 246 0.69 3.76 -16.91
N GLN A 247 0.09 2.82 -17.66
CA GLN A 247 -1.11 2.10 -17.29
C GLN A 247 -0.92 0.59 -17.13
N THR A 248 0.30 0.08 -17.32
CA THR A 248 0.61 -1.35 -17.23
C THR A 248 1.48 -1.59 -16.02
N PHE A 249 1.10 -2.56 -15.18
CA PHE A 249 1.97 -3.01 -14.11
C PHE A 249 2.99 -4.01 -14.67
N ASP A 250 4.18 -3.52 -14.98
CA ASP A 250 5.29 -4.30 -15.49
C ASP A 250 6.65 -3.84 -14.91
N ASN A 251 7.74 -4.41 -15.41
CA ASN A 251 9.09 -4.06 -14.95
C ASN A 251 9.70 -2.84 -15.66
N MET A 252 8.92 -2.10 -16.45
CA MET A 252 9.39 -0.92 -17.18
C MET A 252 9.90 0.17 -16.24
N TYR A 253 9.32 0.28 -15.04
CA TYR A 253 9.88 1.09 -13.94
C TYR A 253 11.39 0.86 -13.76
N PHE A 254 11.85 -0.39 -13.64
CA PHE A 254 13.28 -0.68 -13.44
C PHE A 254 14.11 -0.44 -14.70
N GLN A 255 13.55 -0.69 -15.89
CA GLN A 255 14.21 -0.36 -17.17
C GLN A 255 14.42 1.16 -17.30
N ASN A 256 13.43 1.96 -16.85
CA ASN A 256 13.53 3.41 -16.78
C ASN A 256 14.64 3.85 -15.83
N LEU A 257 14.80 3.23 -14.65
CA LEU A 257 15.91 3.55 -13.74
C LEU A 257 17.28 3.27 -14.38
N VAL A 258 17.44 2.13 -15.06
CA VAL A 258 18.69 1.82 -15.78
C VAL A 258 18.98 2.87 -16.87
N ALA A 259 17.93 3.44 -17.47
CA ALA A 259 18.02 4.52 -18.45
C ALA A 259 18.10 5.93 -17.82
N LYS A 260 18.26 6.05 -16.49
CA LYS A 260 18.25 7.31 -15.74
C LYS A 260 16.96 8.14 -15.88
N LYS A 261 15.83 7.43 -15.96
CA LYS A 261 14.48 8.01 -16.13
C LYS A 261 13.57 7.75 -14.93
N GLY A 262 14.12 7.47 -13.75
CA GLY A 262 13.35 7.50 -12.51
C GLY A 262 12.83 8.91 -12.26
N LEU A 263 11.55 9.05 -11.90
CA LEU A 263 10.94 10.37 -11.72
C LEU A 263 11.44 11.03 -10.43
N PHE A 264 11.37 10.31 -9.31
CA PHE A 264 11.80 10.81 -8.01
C PHE A 264 13.28 10.57 -7.77
N THR A 265 13.88 11.36 -6.87
CA THR A 265 15.24 11.07 -6.40
C THR A 265 15.24 9.73 -5.67
N SER A 266 14.20 9.44 -4.88
CA SER A 266 14.01 8.15 -4.19
C SER A 266 13.92 6.95 -5.15
N ASP A 267 13.54 7.16 -6.41
CA ASP A 267 13.56 6.10 -7.42
C ASP A 267 14.97 5.92 -7.97
N GLU A 268 15.59 7.01 -8.42
CA GLU A 268 16.88 6.96 -9.12
C GLU A 268 18.03 6.51 -8.20
N VAL A 269 17.97 6.83 -6.90
CA VAL A 269 18.96 6.36 -5.91
C VAL A 269 19.00 4.84 -5.76
N LEU A 270 17.96 4.12 -6.18
CA LEU A 270 17.98 2.64 -6.20
C LEU A 270 18.97 2.12 -7.23
N PHE A 271 19.11 2.80 -8.37
CA PHE A 271 20.03 2.41 -9.44
C PHE A 271 21.42 3.02 -9.28
N THR A 272 21.53 4.27 -8.82
CA THR A 272 22.83 4.97 -8.75
C THR A 272 23.69 4.53 -7.57
N ASN A 273 23.10 3.86 -6.57
CA ASN A 273 23.83 3.32 -5.44
C ASN A 273 24.27 1.87 -5.67
N SER A 274 25.54 1.57 -5.45
CA SER A 274 26.13 0.25 -5.71
C SER A 274 25.54 -0.89 -4.87
N SER A 275 24.97 -0.61 -3.69
CA SER A 275 24.40 -1.65 -2.83
C SER A 275 23.06 -2.19 -3.32
N SER A 276 22.26 -1.36 -4.00
CA SER A 276 20.93 -1.73 -4.53
C SER A 276 20.91 -1.96 -6.05
N GLN A 277 21.88 -1.40 -6.77
CA GLN A 277 21.98 -1.47 -8.23
C GLN A 277 21.86 -2.89 -8.81
N PRO A 278 22.51 -3.94 -8.25
CA PRO A 278 22.38 -5.29 -8.81
C PRO A 278 20.93 -5.81 -8.82
N THR A 279 20.13 -5.49 -7.79
CA THR A 279 18.72 -5.89 -7.73
C THR A 279 17.88 -5.12 -8.75
N VAL A 280 18.15 -3.84 -8.96
CA VAL A 280 17.46 -3.04 -10.00
C VAL A 280 17.74 -3.61 -11.40
N ILE A 281 19.00 -3.93 -11.69
CA ILE A 281 19.39 -4.54 -12.99
C ILE A 281 18.70 -5.90 -13.17
N ASP A 282 18.68 -6.74 -12.13
CA ASP A 282 17.98 -8.02 -12.18
C ASP A 282 16.49 -7.84 -12.50
N PHE A 283 15.80 -6.94 -11.80
CA PHE A 283 14.36 -6.70 -12.04
C PHE A 283 14.09 -6.08 -13.41
N ALA A 284 14.99 -5.23 -13.93
CA ALA A 284 14.90 -4.67 -15.28
C ALA A 284 15.04 -5.74 -16.37
N GLN A 285 15.89 -6.75 -16.17
CA GLN A 285 16.15 -7.81 -17.14
C GLN A 285 15.20 -9.01 -17.00
N ASN A 286 14.72 -9.27 -15.78
CA ASN A 286 13.97 -10.46 -15.42
C ASN A 286 12.61 -10.07 -14.80
N PRO A 287 11.56 -9.84 -15.62
CA PRO A 287 10.23 -9.49 -15.11
C PRO A 287 9.65 -10.56 -14.17
N GLY A 288 10.03 -11.83 -14.34
CA GLY A 288 9.66 -12.91 -13.43
C GLY A 288 10.24 -12.75 -12.02
N ASN A 289 11.50 -12.30 -11.90
CA ASN A 289 12.13 -12.06 -10.60
C ASN A 289 11.50 -10.87 -9.89
N PHE A 290 11.23 -9.79 -10.63
CA PHE A 290 10.46 -8.66 -10.10
C PHE A 290 9.10 -9.11 -9.57
N ASN A 291 8.32 -9.83 -10.37
CA ASN A 291 6.99 -10.29 -9.97
C ASN A 291 7.03 -11.18 -8.71
N ALA A 292 7.99 -12.09 -8.61
CA ALA A 292 8.16 -12.95 -7.43
C ALA A 292 8.56 -12.15 -6.17
N ALA A 293 9.46 -11.17 -6.32
CA ALA A 293 9.86 -10.29 -5.24
C ALA A 293 8.71 -9.36 -4.81
N PHE A 294 7.95 -8.82 -5.76
CA PHE A 294 6.79 -7.97 -5.50
C PHE A 294 5.70 -8.72 -4.72
N ILE A 295 5.36 -9.96 -5.12
CA ILE A 295 4.43 -10.81 -4.36
C ILE A 295 4.92 -11.00 -2.93
N THR A 296 6.21 -11.34 -2.75
CA THR A 296 6.80 -11.58 -1.44
C THR A 296 6.75 -10.33 -0.57
N ALA A 297 7.10 -9.17 -1.14
CA ALA A 297 7.11 -7.90 -0.45
C ALA A 297 5.69 -7.42 -0.11
N MET A 298 4.71 -7.57 -1.00
CA MET A 298 3.30 -7.23 -0.74
C MET A 298 2.70 -8.09 0.39
N ARG A 299 3.05 -9.38 0.46
CA ARG A 299 2.63 -10.24 1.58
C ARG A 299 3.26 -9.81 2.90
N LYS A 300 4.55 -9.44 2.91
CA LYS A 300 5.21 -8.91 4.11
C LYS A 300 4.63 -7.56 4.53
N LEU A 301 4.42 -6.66 3.57
CA LEU A 301 3.75 -5.37 3.78
C LEU A 301 2.40 -5.58 4.45
N GLY A 302 1.58 -6.48 3.92
CA GLY A 302 0.27 -6.81 4.50
C GLY A 302 0.31 -7.39 5.91
N ARG A 303 1.47 -7.73 6.48
CA ARG A 303 1.61 -8.20 7.87
C ARG A 303 2.06 -7.09 8.82
N VAL A 304 2.39 -5.90 8.31
CA VAL A 304 2.90 -4.79 9.12
C VAL A 304 1.83 -4.33 10.10
N GLY A 305 2.16 -4.33 11.39
CA GLY A 305 1.36 -3.74 12.47
C GLY A 305 -0.08 -4.23 12.60
N VAL A 306 -0.42 -5.39 12.01
CA VAL A 306 -1.81 -5.87 11.91
C VAL A 306 -2.45 -6.08 13.27
N LYS A 307 -3.74 -5.75 13.37
CA LYS A 307 -4.55 -6.07 14.54
C LYS A 307 -5.29 -7.38 14.31
N THR A 308 -5.29 -8.27 15.29
CA THR A 308 -5.96 -9.58 15.20
C THR A 308 -6.69 -9.92 16.51
N GLY A 309 -7.49 -10.99 16.49
CA GLY A 309 -8.19 -11.46 17.69
C GLY A 309 -9.19 -10.43 18.22
N GLN A 310 -8.89 -9.82 19.37
CA GLN A 310 -9.71 -8.77 19.98
C GLN A 310 -9.11 -7.36 19.84
N ALA A 311 -7.93 -7.22 19.22
CA ALA A 311 -7.36 -5.91 18.94
C ALA A 311 -8.10 -5.28 17.76
N GLY A 312 -8.77 -4.15 17.98
CA GLY A 312 -9.55 -3.45 16.96
C GLY A 312 -10.97 -4.00 16.75
N GLN A 313 -11.62 -3.59 15.67
CA GLN A 313 -13.03 -3.87 15.37
C GLN A 313 -13.25 -4.42 13.96
N ILE A 314 -14.50 -4.76 13.63
CA ILE A 314 -14.95 -4.95 12.25
C ILE A 314 -15.90 -3.81 11.96
N ARG A 315 -15.45 -2.79 11.23
CA ARG A 315 -16.28 -1.64 10.89
C ARG A 315 -17.32 -2.02 9.86
N VAL A 316 -18.54 -1.50 9.96
CA VAL A 316 -19.56 -1.62 8.91
C VAL A 316 -19.35 -0.54 7.83
N ASP A 317 -18.98 0.66 8.26
CA ASP A 317 -18.57 1.78 7.43
C ASP A 317 -17.07 2.04 7.60
N CYS A 318 -16.28 1.95 6.52
CA CYS A 318 -14.84 2.17 6.60
C CYS A 318 -14.45 3.61 6.93
N THR A 319 -15.37 4.57 6.88
CA THR A 319 -15.09 5.99 7.13
C THR A 319 -15.25 6.41 8.59
N ALA A 320 -15.82 5.56 9.44
CA ALA A 320 -16.11 5.88 10.83
C ALA A 320 -15.82 4.69 11.76
N PHE A 321 -15.53 4.96 13.03
CA PHE A 321 -15.52 3.92 14.05
C PHE A 321 -16.96 3.47 14.35
N ASN A 322 -17.17 2.19 14.71
CA ASN A 322 -18.49 1.77 15.18
C ASN A 322 -18.83 2.48 16.49
N SER A 323 -20.12 2.69 16.73
CA SER A 323 -20.69 3.22 17.98
C SER A 323 -21.10 2.11 18.93
#